data_AF-A0A7Y7J0B2-F1
#
_entry.id   AF-A0A7Y7J0B2-F1
#
_cell.length_a   1.000
_cell.length_b   1.000
_cell.length_c   1.000
_cell.angle_alpha   90.00
_cell.angle_beta   90.00
_cell.angle_gamma   90.00
#
_symmetry.space_group_name_H-M   'P 1'
#
loop_
_entity.id
_entity.type
_entity.pdbx_description
1 polymer ?
#
loop_
_entity_poly.entity_id
_entity_poly.type
_entity_poly.pdbx_seq_one_letter_code
_entity_poly.pdbx_strand_id
1 'polypeptide(L)'
;AAPGQQVEHPAPLTRTRPVENVPPELAQLVFRLPRTGQTVMLDQPDGFYVATLTAITQPDPAAQPMEMQRIRTGLSQSMQDDIGIAYAMALQKSAKPKINASALNTVLSSVAGPSGAGESSP
;
A
#
# COMPACT_ATOMS: atom_id res chain seq x y z
N ALA A 1 9.74 40.84 -19.34
CA ALA A 1 10.45 39.59 -19.02
C ALA A 1 10.46 39.47 -17.50
N ALA A 2 9.65 38.57 -16.93
CA ALA A 2 9.62 38.36 -15.49
C ALA A 2 10.96 37.71 -15.06
N PRO A 3 11.53 38.08 -13.90
CA PRO A 3 12.80 37.54 -13.41
C PRO A 3 12.77 36.01 -13.44
N GLY A 4 13.86 35.43 -13.96
CA GLY A 4 13.99 34.00 -14.26
C GLY A 4 13.62 33.13 -13.06
N GLN A 5 12.52 32.41 -13.19
CA GLN A 5 12.07 31.43 -12.22
C GLN A 5 13.17 30.39 -12.04
N GLN A 6 13.61 30.18 -10.80
CA GLN A 6 14.73 29.27 -10.51
C GLN A 6 14.32 27.86 -10.91
N VAL A 7 15.07 27.25 -11.83
CA VAL A 7 14.86 25.86 -12.25
C VAL A 7 15.51 24.98 -11.19
N GLU A 8 14.69 24.31 -10.39
CA GLU A 8 15.19 23.33 -9.43
C GLU A 8 15.36 21.96 -10.09
N HIS A 9 16.47 21.30 -9.79
CA HIS A 9 16.76 19.92 -10.20
C HIS A 9 16.63 19.04 -8.95
N PRO A 10 15.41 18.61 -8.60
CA PRO A 10 15.20 17.78 -7.43
C PRO A 10 15.90 16.43 -7.56
N ALA A 11 16.12 15.76 -6.42
CA ALA A 11 16.59 14.39 -6.40
C ALA A 11 15.67 13.49 -7.26
N PRO A 12 16.18 12.37 -7.81
CA PRO A 12 15.37 11.48 -8.63
C PRO A 12 14.06 11.08 -7.95
N LEU A 13 12.95 11.35 -8.64
CA LEU A 13 11.62 10.99 -8.18
C LEU A 13 11.48 9.47 -8.13
N THR A 14 10.91 8.95 -7.04
CA THR A 14 10.55 7.53 -6.90
C THR A 14 9.07 7.41 -6.60
N ARG A 15 8.46 6.25 -6.85
CA ARG A 15 7.03 6.03 -6.55
C ARG A 15 6.73 5.93 -5.06
N THR A 16 7.74 5.67 -4.24
CA THR A 16 7.58 5.33 -2.82
C THR A 16 8.09 6.40 -1.87
N ARG A 17 8.91 7.34 -2.35
CA ARG A 17 9.43 8.44 -1.52
C ARG A 17 8.99 9.78 -2.08
N PRO A 18 8.32 10.62 -1.28
CA PRO A 18 8.06 12.00 -1.64
C PRO A 18 9.40 12.74 -1.77
N VAL A 19 9.44 13.71 -2.68
CA VAL A 19 10.59 14.60 -2.85
C VAL A 19 10.19 15.95 -2.30
N GLU A 20 11.09 16.55 -1.52
CA GLU A 20 10.88 17.87 -0.94
C GLU A 20 10.65 18.90 -2.06
N ASN A 21 9.73 19.84 -1.83
CA ASN A 21 9.33 20.88 -2.78
C ASN A 21 8.68 20.41 -4.10
N VAL A 22 8.31 19.12 -4.22
CA VAL A 22 7.54 18.60 -5.36
C VAL A 22 6.16 18.13 -4.90
N PRO A 23 5.06 18.77 -5.35
CA PRO A 23 3.71 18.30 -5.07
C PRO A 23 3.50 16.85 -5.54
N PRO A 24 2.80 16.01 -4.75
CA PRO A 24 2.60 14.60 -5.10
C PRO A 24 1.80 14.42 -6.40
N GLU A 25 0.90 15.35 -6.73
CA GLU A 25 0.14 15.37 -7.98
C GLU A 25 1.07 15.57 -9.19
N LEU A 26 2.06 16.46 -9.07
CA LEU A 26 3.05 16.70 -10.11
C LEU A 26 3.93 15.46 -10.31
N ALA A 27 4.36 14.83 -9.21
CA ALA A 27 5.13 13.58 -9.27
C ALA A 27 4.37 12.48 -10.03
N GLN A 28 3.08 12.29 -9.74
CA GLN A 28 2.23 11.32 -10.45
C GLN A 28 2.10 11.64 -11.95
N LEU A 29 1.95 12.93 -12.31
CA LEU A 29 1.88 13.36 -13.70
C LEU A 29 3.19 13.07 -14.45
N VAL A 30 4.34 13.37 -13.85
CA VAL A 30 5.66 13.11 -14.45
C VAL A 30 5.87 11.61 -14.70
N PHE A 31 5.41 10.72 -13.81
CA PHE A 31 5.50 9.27 -14.01
C PHE A 31 4.62 8.73 -15.16
N ARG A 32 3.68 9.52 -15.68
CA ARG A 32 2.86 9.16 -16.85
C ARG A 32 3.49 9.59 -18.17
N LEU A 33 4.56 10.39 -18.13
CA LEU A 33 5.24 10.85 -19.34
C LEU A 33 6.07 9.70 -19.95
N PRO A 34 5.82 9.33 -21.23
CA PRO A 34 6.49 8.18 -21.85
C PRO A 34 7.94 8.45 -22.28
N ARG A 35 8.37 9.71 -22.43
CA ARG A 35 9.67 10.06 -23.01
C ARG A 35 10.30 11.27 -22.34
N THR A 36 11.63 11.25 -22.24
CA THR A 36 12.44 12.40 -21.81
C THR A 36 12.24 13.60 -22.76
N GLY A 37 12.39 14.81 -22.24
CA GLY A 37 12.15 16.07 -22.94
C GLY A 37 10.68 16.51 -22.96
N GLN A 38 9.76 15.71 -22.42
CA GLN A 38 8.37 16.11 -22.28
C GLN A 38 8.18 16.96 -21.03
N THR A 39 7.33 17.98 -21.18
CA THR A 39 7.00 18.93 -20.11
C THR A 39 5.54 18.76 -19.73
N VAL A 40 5.26 18.83 -18.44
CA VAL A 40 3.91 18.90 -17.89
C VAL A 40 3.78 20.16 -17.03
N MET A 41 2.58 20.74 -17.04
CA MET A 41 2.22 21.85 -16.19
C MET A 41 1.10 21.41 -15.25
N LEU A 42 1.26 21.74 -13.97
CA LEU A 42 0.22 21.59 -12.96
C LEU A 42 -0.19 22.98 -12.48
N ASP A 43 -1.49 23.25 -12.55
CA ASP A 43 -2.10 24.47 -12.01
C ASP A 43 -2.54 24.20 -10.56
N GLN A 44 -2.15 25.10 -9.65
CA GLN A 44 -2.41 25.02 -8.22
C GLN A 44 -2.85 26.40 -7.72
N PRO A 45 -3.67 26.50 -6.66
CA PRO A 45 -4.23 27.79 -6.21
C PRO A 45 -3.19 28.88 -5.93
N ASP A 46 -1.98 28.45 -5.60
CA ASP A 46 -0.80 29.19 -5.19
C ASP A 46 0.22 29.41 -6.33
N GLY A 47 -0.02 28.85 -7.52
CA GLY A 47 0.78 29.09 -8.72
C GLY A 47 0.83 27.92 -9.70
N PHE A 48 1.71 28.04 -10.70
CA PHE A 48 1.93 27.00 -11.71
C PHE A 48 3.25 26.28 -11.46
N TYR A 49 3.22 24.95 -11.51
CA TYR A 49 4.42 24.12 -11.57
C TYR A 49 4.65 23.64 -12.99
N VAL A 50 5.88 23.76 -13.47
CA VAL A 50 6.30 23.25 -14.78
C VAL A 50 7.44 22.26 -14.56
N ALA A 51 7.24 21.00 -14.97
CA ALA A 51 8.24 19.96 -14.83
C ALA A 51 8.59 19.37 -16.20
N THR A 52 9.89 19.25 -16.49
CA THR A 52 10.39 18.60 -17.70
C THR A 52 11.10 17.31 -17.33
N LEU A 53 10.71 16.19 -17.94
CA LEU A 53 11.33 14.90 -17.69
C LEU A 53 12.73 14.84 -18.33
N THR A 54 13.78 14.82 -17.50
CA THR A 54 15.16 14.84 -18.00
C THR A 54 15.72 13.45 -18.24
N ALA A 55 15.40 12.48 -17.38
CA ALA A 55 15.91 11.13 -17.45
C ALA A 55 14.88 10.12 -16.92
N ILE A 56 14.92 8.90 -17.45
CA ILE A 56 14.17 7.74 -16.93
C ILE A 56 15.19 6.66 -16.58
N THR A 57 15.29 6.32 -15.30
CA THR A 57 16.15 5.22 -14.84
C THR A 57 15.30 3.97 -14.62
N GLN A 58 15.56 2.92 -15.40
CA GLN A 58 14.90 1.62 -15.17
C GLN A 58 15.61 0.89 -14.03
N PRO A 59 14.88 0.38 -13.02
CA PRO A 59 15.48 -0.43 -11.97
C PRO A 59 16.01 -1.73 -12.57
N ASP A 60 17.27 -2.06 -12.27
CA ASP A 60 17.86 -3.36 -12.61
C ASP A 60 17.59 -4.37 -11.48
N PRO A 61 16.78 -5.43 -11.72
CA PRO A 61 16.51 -6.45 -10.73
C PRO A 61 17.74 -7.23 -10.28
N ALA A 62 18.74 -7.39 -11.15
CA ALA A 62 19.95 -8.14 -10.85
C ALA A 62 20.89 -7.37 -9.93
N ALA A 63 20.92 -6.03 -10.07
CA ALA A 63 21.71 -5.15 -9.20
C ALA A 63 21.12 -5.01 -7.78
N GLN A 64 19.85 -5.36 -7.57
CA GLN A 64 19.14 -5.16 -6.30
C GLN A 64 18.49 -6.45 -5.76
N PRO A 65 19.27 -7.51 -5.50
CA PRO A 65 18.73 -8.82 -5.13
C PRO A 65 17.94 -8.80 -3.82
N MET A 66 18.35 -7.96 -2.86
CA MET A 66 17.66 -7.81 -1.57
C MET A 66 16.26 -7.18 -1.71
N GLU A 67 16.12 -6.14 -2.54
CA GLU A 67 14.82 -5.52 -2.77
C GLU A 67 13.90 -6.46 -3.53
N MET A 68 14.43 -7.15 -4.54
CA MET A 68 13.70 -8.18 -5.28
C MET A 68 13.23 -9.32 -4.36
N GLN A 69 14.08 -9.76 -3.41
CA GLN A 69 13.69 -10.79 -2.46
C GLN A 69 12.55 -10.34 -1.55
N ARG A 70 12.56 -9.08 -1.09
CA ARG A 70 11.44 -8.53 -0.28
C ARG A 70 10.13 -8.55 -1.06
N ILE A 71 10.16 -8.13 -2.33
CA ILE A 71 8.98 -8.17 -3.21
C ILE A 71 8.49 -9.60 -3.38
N ARG A 72 9.39 -10.56 -3.64
CA ARG A 72 9.05 -11.98 -3.78
C ARG A 72 8.42 -12.56 -2.52
N THR A 73 9.01 -12.29 -1.36
CA THR A 73 8.48 -12.78 -0.07
C THR A 73 7.10 -12.20 0.19
N GLY A 74 6.90 -10.90 0.00
CA GLY A 74 5.59 -10.26 0.18
C GLY A 74 4.52 -10.85 -0.75
N LEU A 75 4.87 -11.06 -2.02
CA LEU A 75 3.96 -11.70 -2.99
C LEU A 75 3.64 -13.15 -2.60
N SER A 76 4.64 -13.93 -2.17
CA SER A 76 4.44 -15.31 -1.73
C SER A 76 3.51 -15.39 -0.53
N GLN A 77 3.67 -14.50 0.45
CA GLN A 77 2.81 -14.45 1.63
C GLN A 77 1.35 -14.14 1.24
N SER A 78 1.14 -13.12 0.40
CA SER A 78 -0.20 -12.76 -0.08
C SER A 78 -0.88 -13.92 -0.80
N MET A 79 -0.16 -14.66 -1.65
CA MET A 79 -0.71 -15.82 -2.33
C MET A 79 -1.04 -16.96 -1.37
N GLN A 80 -0.21 -17.20 -0.36
CA GLN A 80 -0.47 -18.24 0.64
C GLN A 80 -1.76 -17.95 1.44
N ASP A 81 -1.95 -16.70 1.85
CA ASP A 81 -3.13 -16.28 2.59
C ASP A 81 -4.41 -16.44 1.74
N ASP A 82 -4.34 -16.03 0.46
CA ASP A 82 -5.46 -16.14 -0.47
C ASP A 82 -5.82 -17.60 -0.79
N ILE A 83 -4.83 -18.47 -0.97
CA ILE A 83 -5.05 -19.91 -1.23
C ILE A 83 -5.74 -20.57 -0.03
N GLY A 84 -5.31 -20.25 1.20
CA GLY A 84 -5.92 -20.80 2.41
C GLY A 84 -7.40 -20.44 2.53
N ILE A 85 -7.74 -19.17 2.32
CA ILE A 85 -9.11 -18.69 2.36
C ILE A 85 -9.94 -19.30 1.23
N ALA A 86 -9.43 -19.31 -0.01
CA ALA A 86 -10.11 -19.89 -1.16
C ALA A 86 -10.41 -21.38 -0.96
N TYR A 87 -9.45 -22.15 -0.43
CA TYR A 87 -9.63 -23.55 -0.13
C TYR A 87 -10.67 -23.78 0.98
N ALA A 88 -10.60 -23.03 2.08
CA ALA A 88 -11.57 -23.14 3.17
C ALA A 88 -13.00 -22.83 2.69
N MET A 89 -13.18 -21.80 1.86
CA MET A 89 -14.48 -21.48 1.25
C MET A 89 -14.98 -22.60 0.34
N ALA A 90 -14.10 -23.16 -0.50
CA ALA A 90 -14.46 -24.28 -1.38
C ALA A 90 -14.87 -25.53 -0.59
N LEU A 91 -14.13 -25.84 0.48
CA LEU A 91 -14.43 -26.95 1.38
C LEU A 91 -15.76 -26.75 2.11
N GLN A 92 -16.02 -25.55 2.63
CA GLN A 92 -17.30 -25.23 3.28
C GLN A 92 -18.48 -25.39 2.31
N LYS A 93 -18.34 -24.96 1.05
CA LYS A 93 -19.38 -25.12 0.02
C LYS A 93 -19.65 -26.59 -0.30
N SER A 94 -18.62 -27.43 -0.32
CA SER A 94 -18.72 -28.86 -0.59
C SER A 94 -19.30 -29.64 0.60
N ALA A 95 -18.70 -29.47 1.78
CA ALA A 95 -19.02 -30.25 2.97
C ALA A 95 -20.28 -29.74 3.72
N LYS A 96 -20.70 -28.49 3.49
CA LYS A 96 -21.85 -27.84 4.14
C LYS A 96 -21.89 -28.07 5.67
N PRO A 97 -20.80 -27.73 6.39
CA PRO A 97 -20.73 -27.98 7.82
C PRO A 97 -21.85 -27.26 8.56
N LYS A 98 -22.45 -27.95 9.54
CA LYS A 98 -23.45 -27.35 10.44
C LYS A 98 -22.78 -26.87 11.71
N ILE A 99 -23.05 -25.62 12.07
CA ILE A 99 -22.52 -25.03 13.29
C ILE A 99 -23.24 -25.65 14.50
N ASN A 100 -22.48 -26.21 15.44
CA ASN A 100 -23.02 -26.60 16.74
C ASN A 100 -23.01 -25.39 17.68
N ALA A 101 -24.13 -24.66 17.71
CA ALA A 101 -24.27 -23.44 18.49
C ALA A 101 -24.07 -23.67 20.00
N SER A 102 -24.41 -24.85 20.52
CA SER A 102 -24.22 -25.19 21.94
C SER A 102 -22.72 -25.25 22.28
N ALA A 103 -21.94 -25.96 21.47
CA ALA A 103 -20.50 -26.07 21.66
C ALA A 103 -19.79 -24.69 21.53
N LEU A 104 -20.22 -23.86 20.58
CA LEU A 104 -19.71 -22.48 20.46
C LEU A 104 -19.99 -21.64 21.70
N ASN A 105 -21.21 -21.72 22.26
CA ASN A 105 -21.60 -20.96 23.43
C ASN A 105 -20.80 -21.37 24.68
N THR A 106 -20.48 -22.66 24.82
CA THR A 106 -19.62 -23.17 25.89
C THR A 106 -18.18 -22.68 25.77
N VAL A 107 -17.61 -22.62 24.56
CA VAL A 107 -16.27 -22.07 24.35
C VAL A 107 -16.25 -20.56 24.61
N LEU A 108 -17.26 -19.83 24.13
CA LEU A 108 -17.36 -18.38 24.31
C LEU A 108 -17.49 -17.99 25.79
N SER A 109 -18.32 -18.71 26.56
CA SER A 109 -18.45 -18.46 28.01
C SER A 109 -17.20 -18.85 28.81
N SER A 110 -16.41 -19.81 28.32
CA SER A 110 -15.13 -20.21 28.95
C SER A 110 -14.00 -19.19 28.72
N VAL A 111 -13.99 -18.51 27.57
CA VAL A 111 -13.02 -17.45 27.26
C VAL A 111 -13.42 -16.12 27.88
N ALA A 112 -14.73 -15.83 27.94
CA ALA A 112 -15.28 -14.62 28.55
C ALA A 112 -15.52 -14.78 30.06
N GLY A 113 -14.56 -15.38 30.79
CA GLY A 113 -14.69 -15.76 32.22
C GLY A 113 -15.45 -14.75 33.11
N PRO A 114 -16.10 -15.23 34.19
CA PRO A 114 -17.21 -14.56 34.86
C PRO A 114 -16.84 -13.14 35.29
N SER A 115 -17.33 -12.15 34.55
CA SER A 115 -17.18 -10.74 34.91
C SER A 115 -18.33 -10.36 35.85
N GLY A 116 -18.01 -10.23 37.14
CA GLY A 116 -18.76 -9.41 38.11
C GLY A 116 -19.86 -10.09 38.92
N ALA A 117 -19.51 -11.04 39.77
CA ALA A 117 -20.33 -11.41 40.94
C ALA A 117 -19.55 -11.09 42.22
N GLY A 118 -19.74 -9.87 42.72
CA GLY A 118 -19.19 -9.29 43.94
C GLY A 118 -19.38 -7.79 43.79
N GLU A 119 -20.22 -7.09 44.55
CA GLU A 119 -20.46 -7.19 45.98
C GLU A 119 -21.97 -7.08 46.31
N SER A 120 -22.45 -7.96 47.19
CA SER A 120 -23.55 -7.63 48.08
C SER A 120 -23.31 -8.26 49.45
N SER A 121 -23.50 -7.42 50.47
CA SER A 121 -23.66 -7.71 51.91
C SER A 121 -22.39 -7.85 52.77
N PRO A 122 -22.48 -7.51 54.08
CA PRO A 122 -23.67 -7.49 54.96
C PRO A 122 -24.37 -6.14 55.14
#